data_AF-A0A7W0GFS9-F1
#
_entry.id   AF-A0A7W0GFS9-F1
#
_cell.length_a   1.000
_cell.length_b   1.000
_cell.length_c   1.000
_cell.angle_alpha   90.00
_cell.angle_beta   90.00
_cell.angle_gamma   90.00
#
_symmetry.space_group_name_H-M   'P 1'
#
loop_
_entity.id
_entity.type
_entity.pdbx_description
1 polymer ?
#
loop_
_entity_poly.entity_id
_entity_poly.type
_entity_poly.pdbx_seq_one_letter_code
_entity_poly.pdbx_strand_id
1 'polypeptide(L)'
;WKIPPDFGRSADGCSGLCGYVETGVEDAVFPPWSWVLENVIAPNLTAFGYLTLLTEFLLAALLLSGTLTRAVALLGIGQSLAIGLTVANAEGEWYWSYLLMAALHVAIFAMAAGRFYGVDALLRRRPNRPRWLELAT
;
A
#
# COMPACT_ATOMS: atom_id res chain seq x y z
N TRP A 1 8.67 -8.02 11.68
CA TRP A 1 8.04 -7.04 12.58
C TRP A 1 6.50 -7.10 12.57
N LYS A 2 5.84 -7.35 11.42
CA LYS A 2 4.38 -7.63 11.36
C LYS A 2 4.05 -9.13 11.52
N ILE A 3 4.31 -9.70 12.71
CA ILE A 3 4.17 -11.14 12.94
C ILE A 3 2.79 -11.43 13.55
N PRO A 4 1.92 -12.23 12.90
CA PRO A 4 0.63 -12.64 13.47
C PRO A 4 0.77 -13.56 14.70
N PRO A 5 -0.28 -13.73 15.52
CA PRO A 5 -1.62 -13.15 15.39
C PRO A 5 -1.78 -11.79 16.08
N ASP A 6 -0.94 -11.49 17.07
CA ASP A 6 -1.11 -10.30 17.93
C ASP A 6 -0.31 -9.09 17.44
N PHE A 7 0.49 -9.26 16.37
CA PHE A 7 1.21 -8.18 15.71
C PHE A 7 2.14 -7.39 16.64
N GLY A 8 2.67 -8.08 17.66
CA GLY A 8 3.60 -7.56 18.66
C GLY A 8 2.94 -6.90 19.87
N ARG A 9 1.61 -6.99 20.02
CA ARG A 9 0.92 -6.69 21.28
C ARG A 9 1.12 -7.85 22.26
N SER A 10 1.59 -7.53 23.47
CA SER A 10 1.72 -8.49 24.58
C SER A 10 1.28 -7.86 25.89
N ALA A 11 1.27 -8.65 26.98
CA ALA A 11 0.99 -8.13 28.32
C ALA A 11 2.08 -7.16 28.82
N ASP A 12 3.30 -7.30 28.29
CA ASP A 12 4.48 -6.54 28.70
C ASP A 12 4.68 -5.26 27.87
N GLY A 13 3.81 -4.99 26.90
CA GLY A 13 3.83 -3.77 26.09
C GLY A 13 3.58 -4.02 24.60
N CYS A 14 4.02 -3.07 23.78
CA CYS A 14 3.84 -3.09 22.34
C CYS A 14 5.17 -3.07 21.59
N SER A 15 5.27 -3.98 20.62
CA SER A 15 6.43 -4.15 19.75
C SER A 15 5.97 -4.38 18.31
N GLY A 16 6.89 -4.40 17.35
CA GLY A 16 6.56 -4.67 15.96
C GLY A 16 5.53 -3.69 15.41
N LEU A 17 4.38 -4.19 14.94
CA LEU A 17 3.32 -3.33 14.40
C LEU A 17 2.55 -2.60 15.50
N CYS A 18 2.39 -3.19 16.70
CA CYS A 18 1.77 -2.46 17.81
C CYS A 18 2.63 -1.25 18.20
N GLY A 19 3.93 -1.46 18.40
CA GLY A 19 4.86 -0.38 18.73
C GLY A 19 4.92 0.69 17.64
N TYR A 20 4.87 0.29 16.37
CA TYR A 20 4.77 1.23 15.26
C TYR A 20 3.53 2.14 15.33
N VAL A 21 2.37 1.59 15.69
CA VAL A 21 1.14 2.39 15.86
C VAL A 21 1.24 3.29 17.09
N GLU A 22 1.82 2.81 18.18
CA GLU A 22 2.06 3.58 19.41
C GLU A 22 2.97 4.78 19.15
N THR A 23 4.12 4.57 18.48
CA THR A 23 5.01 5.66 18.05
C THR A 23 4.27 6.71 17.22
N GLY A 24 3.37 6.31 16.32
CA GLY A 24 2.60 7.28 15.54
C GLY A 24 1.53 8.05 16.33
N VAL A 25 1.10 7.54 17.48
CA VAL A 25 0.23 8.26 18.41
C VAL A 25 1.06 9.24 19.25
N GLU A 26 2.23 8.81 19.73
CA GLU A 26 3.14 9.62 20.54
C GLU A 26 3.77 10.77 19.73
N ASP A 27 4.34 10.46 18.56
CA ASP A 27 5.02 11.39 17.66
C ASP A 27 4.08 11.87 16.55
N ALA A 28 2.85 12.21 16.91
CA ALA A 28 1.81 12.58 15.95
C ALA A 28 2.23 13.75 15.04
N VAL A 29 2.12 13.57 13.72
CA VAL A 29 2.34 14.66 12.74
C VAL A 29 1.24 15.71 12.83
N PHE A 30 -0.01 15.28 13.00
CA PHE A 30 -1.15 16.16 13.26
C PHE A 30 -2.26 15.42 14.02
N PRO A 31 -3.10 16.13 14.79
CA PRO A 31 -4.08 15.49 15.69
C PRO A 31 -5.11 14.58 15.01
N PRO A 32 -5.66 14.92 13.81
CA PRO A 32 -6.54 13.98 13.11
C PRO A 32 -5.92 12.61 12.78
N TRP A 33 -4.61 12.51 12.53
CA TRP A 33 -3.97 11.23 12.21
C TRP A 33 -3.78 10.36 13.45
N SER A 34 -3.28 10.94 14.54
CA SER A 34 -3.17 10.22 15.82
C SER A 34 -4.52 9.77 16.34
N TRP A 35 -5.58 10.55 16.13
CA TRP A 35 -6.95 10.12 16.45
C TRP A 35 -7.34 8.84 15.70
N VAL A 36 -7.03 8.73 14.40
CA VAL A 36 -7.28 7.50 13.61
C VAL A 36 -6.44 6.35 14.14
N LEU A 37 -5.17 6.58 14.45
CA LEU A 37 -4.29 5.56 14.99
C LEU A 37 -4.83 5.02 16.33
N GLU A 38 -5.20 5.90 17.24
CA GLU A 38 -5.66 5.56 18.59
C GLU A 38 -7.07 4.95 18.60
N ASN A 39 -8.02 5.50 17.84
CA ASN A 39 -9.44 5.14 17.95
C ASN A 39 -9.90 4.13 16.90
N VAL A 40 -9.16 3.96 15.80
CA VAL A 40 -9.54 3.05 14.71
C VAL A 40 -8.53 1.92 14.59
N ILE A 41 -7.24 2.23 14.48
CA ILE A 41 -6.21 1.23 14.18
C ILE A 41 -5.80 0.44 15.42
N ALA A 42 -5.48 1.10 16.53
CA ALA A 42 -5.05 0.46 17.77
C ALA A 42 -6.09 -0.57 18.32
N PRO A 43 -7.40 -0.27 18.40
CA PRO A 43 -8.38 -1.27 18.85
C PRO A 43 -8.55 -2.41 17.84
N ASN A 44 -8.38 -2.14 16.54
CA ASN A 44 -8.53 -3.13 15.46
C ASN A 44 -7.17 -3.63 14.92
N LEU A 45 -6.13 -3.67 15.77
CA LEU A 45 -4.74 -3.90 15.34
C LEU A 45 -4.58 -5.19 14.53
N THR A 46 -5.21 -6.28 14.97
CA THR A 46 -5.15 -7.58 14.26
C THR A 46 -5.71 -7.48 12.85
N ALA A 47 -6.87 -6.85 12.68
CA ALA A 47 -7.48 -6.66 11.37
C ALA A 47 -6.62 -5.75 10.48
N PHE A 48 -6.09 -4.66 11.05
CA PHE A 48 -5.17 -3.76 10.36
C PHE A 48 -3.88 -4.46 9.92
N GLY A 49 -3.32 -5.33 10.76
CA GLY A 49 -2.11 -6.11 10.45
C GLY A 49 -2.32 -7.04 9.26
N TYR A 50 -3.41 -7.80 9.24
CA TYR A 50 -3.76 -8.66 8.10
C TYR A 50 -4.08 -7.85 6.84
N LEU A 51 -4.80 -6.74 6.96
CA LEU A 51 -5.08 -5.84 5.84
C LEU A 51 -3.79 -5.30 5.22
N THR A 52 -2.83 -4.91 6.07
CA THR A 52 -1.52 -4.41 5.64
C THR A 52 -0.74 -5.51 4.90
N LEU A 53 -0.65 -6.72 5.46
CA LEU A 53 0.03 -7.84 4.82
C LEU A 53 -0.61 -8.19 3.46
N LEU A 54 -1.94 -8.21 3.39
CA LEU A 54 -2.67 -8.43 2.15
C LEU A 54 -2.37 -7.34 1.12
N THR A 55 -2.36 -6.07 1.55
CA THR A 55 -2.05 -4.93 0.69
C THR A 55 -0.62 -5.03 0.15
N GLU A 56 0.37 -5.33 0.99
CA GLU A 56 1.76 -5.52 0.56
C GLU A 56 1.92 -6.66 -0.45
N PHE A 57 1.26 -7.79 -0.20
CA PHE A 57 1.25 -8.91 -1.12
C PHE A 57 0.62 -8.56 -2.47
N LEU A 58 -0.55 -7.89 -2.46
CA LEU A 58 -1.25 -7.47 -3.68
C LEU A 58 -0.44 -6.42 -4.45
N LEU A 59 0.17 -5.45 -3.77
CA LEU A 59 1.06 -4.46 -4.38
C LEU A 59 2.21 -5.16 -5.12
N ALA A 60 2.90 -6.08 -4.45
CA ALA A 60 4.01 -6.82 -5.04
C ALA A 60 3.55 -7.67 -6.23
N ALA A 61 2.50 -8.48 -6.06
CA ALA A 61 2.01 -9.39 -7.12
C ALA A 61 1.51 -8.63 -8.35
N LEU A 62 0.77 -7.54 -8.16
CA LEU A 62 0.15 -6.80 -9.26
C LEU A 62 1.14 -5.85 -9.96
N LEU A 63 2.06 -5.22 -9.24
CA LEU A 63 3.14 -4.45 -9.87
C LEU A 63 4.07 -5.34 -10.67
N LEU A 64 4.47 -6.51 -10.14
CA LEU A 64 5.36 -7.44 -10.84
C LEU A 64 4.70 -8.08 -12.07
N SER A 65 3.41 -8.43 -11.97
CA SER A 65 2.66 -8.93 -13.14
C SER A 65 2.29 -7.84 -14.13
N GLY A 66 2.42 -6.57 -13.76
CA GLY A 66 1.99 -5.45 -14.60
C GLY A 66 0.48 -5.43 -14.84
N THR A 67 -0.31 -5.85 -13.85
CA THR A 67 -1.78 -5.92 -13.89
C THR A 67 -2.37 -4.82 -13.03
N LEU A 68 -3.38 -4.09 -13.51
CA LEU A 68 -4.03 -2.99 -12.77
C LEU A 68 -3.05 -1.96 -12.21
N THR A 69 -1.93 -1.74 -12.91
CA THR A 69 -0.75 -0.99 -12.41
C THR A 69 -1.09 0.40 -11.88
N ARG A 70 -2.07 1.08 -12.48
CA ARG A 70 -2.53 2.40 -12.03
C ARG A 70 -3.32 2.36 -10.71
N ALA A 71 -4.23 1.40 -10.55
CA ALA A 71 -5.01 1.28 -9.32
C ALA A 71 -4.08 0.91 -8.15
N VAL A 72 -3.15 0.00 -8.42
CA VAL A 72 -2.15 -0.47 -7.46
C VAL A 72 -1.16 0.63 -7.10
N ALA A 73 -0.78 1.48 -8.05
CA ALA A 73 0.03 2.66 -7.77
C ALA A 73 -0.68 3.65 -6.82
N LEU A 74 -1.99 3.87 -6.98
CA LEU A 74 -2.76 4.71 -6.05
C LEU A 74 -2.78 4.11 -4.64
N LEU A 75 -2.97 2.80 -4.51
CA LEU A 75 -2.87 2.09 -3.23
C LEU A 75 -1.47 2.26 -2.60
N GLY A 76 -0.42 2.14 -3.40
CA GLY A 76 0.95 2.34 -2.94
C GLY A 76 1.27 3.77 -2.51
N ILE A 77 0.69 4.79 -3.15
CA ILE A 77 0.74 6.18 -2.68
C ILE A 77 0.08 6.28 -1.31
N GLY A 78 -1.15 5.78 -1.17
CA GLY A 78 -1.90 5.80 0.08
C GLY A 78 -1.14 5.12 1.22
N GLN A 79 -0.58 3.94 0.97
CA GLN A 79 0.24 3.22 1.95
C GLN A 79 1.52 3.99 2.30
N SER A 80 2.19 4.59 1.32
CA SER A 80 3.42 5.37 1.55
C SER A 80 3.14 6.61 2.41
N LEU A 81 2.00 7.27 2.18
CA LEU A 81 1.54 8.39 3.00
C LEU A 81 1.16 7.94 4.41
N ALA A 82 0.41 6.85 4.56
CA ALA A 82 0.09 6.29 5.87
C ALA A 82 1.36 5.96 6.67
N ILE A 83 2.38 5.39 5.99
CA ILE A 83 3.66 5.11 6.62
C ILE A 83 4.32 6.42 7.08
N GLY A 84 4.50 7.36 6.15
CA GLY A 84 5.13 8.65 6.44
C GLY A 84 4.42 9.41 7.55
N LEU A 85 3.08 9.44 7.58
CA LEU A 85 2.33 10.12 8.64
C LEU A 85 2.51 9.49 10.02
N THR A 86 2.85 8.21 10.10
CA THR A 86 3.06 7.51 11.37
C THR A 86 4.45 7.74 11.93
N VAL A 87 5.48 7.95 11.09
CA VAL A 87 6.88 8.02 11.55
C VAL A 87 7.64 9.28 11.12
N ALA A 88 7.02 10.25 10.45
CA ALA A 88 7.73 11.44 9.98
C ALA A 88 8.32 12.32 11.10
N ASN A 89 7.75 12.26 12.30
CA ASN A 89 8.28 12.95 13.50
C ASN A 89 9.05 12.02 14.43
N ALA A 90 9.09 10.71 14.15
CA ALA A 90 9.80 9.76 14.99
C ALA A 90 11.32 9.99 14.92
N GLU A 91 11.99 9.88 16.06
CA GLU A 91 13.44 10.11 16.13
C GLU A 91 14.21 9.08 15.29
N GLY A 92 15.19 9.55 14.51
CA GLY A 92 16.08 8.68 13.71
C GLY A 92 15.52 8.23 12.35
N GLU A 93 14.26 8.53 12.04
CA GLU A 93 13.65 8.18 10.76
C GLU A 93 13.88 9.25 9.67
N TRP A 94 14.13 8.81 8.44
CA TRP A 94 14.39 9.71 7.32
C TRP A 94 13.12 9.92 6.49
N TYR A 95 12.37 10.99 6.79
CA TYR A 95 11.06 11.25 6.17
C TYR A 95 11.07 11.30 4.63
N TRP A 96 12.20 11.67 4.02
CA TRP A 96 12.35 11.69 2.57
C TRP A 96 12.20 10.31 1.94
N SER A 97 12.52 9.23 2.66
CA SER A 97 12.35 7.86 2.16
C SER A 97 10.88 7.58 1.78
N TYR A 98 9.93 8.03 2.60
CA TYR A 98 8.50 7.85 2.36
C TYR A 98 7.98 8.75 1.25
N LEU A 99 8.51 9.98 1.13
CA LEU A 99 8.21 10.86 0.00
C LEU A 99 8.73 10.28 -1.31
N LEU A 100 9.93 9.69 -1.33
CA LEU A 100 10.50 9.02 -2.49
C LEU A 100 9.71 7.76 -2.85
N MET A 101 9.28 6.97 -1.86
CA MET A 101 8.35 5.87 -2.09
C MET A 101 7.05 6.34 -2.73
N ALA A 102 6.42 7.40 -2.21
CA ALA A 102 5.21 7.97 -2.80
C ALA A 102 5.48 8.48 -4.22
N ALA A 103 6.59 9.18 -4.44
CA ALA A 103 7.00 9.70 -5.75
C ALA A 103 7.22 8.59 -6.78
N LEU A 104 7.80 7.45 -6.37
CA LEU A 104 7.95 6.28 -7.24
C LEU A 104 6.59 5.74 -7.68
N HIS A 105 5.63 5.63 -6.77
CA HIS A 105 4.28 5.21 -7.13
C HIS A 105 3.55 6.24 -8.01
N VAL A 106 3.77 7.54 -7.77
CA VAL A 106 3.28 8.61 -8.67
C VAL A 106 3.88 8.46 -10.07
N ALA A 107 5.18 8.16 -10.19
CA ALA A 107 5.82 7.94 -11.47
C ALA A 107 5.25 6.70 -12.19
N ILE A 108 5.04 5.59 -11.48
CA ILE A 108 4.40 4.38 -12.03
C ILE A 108 2.98 4.68 -12.52
N PHE A 109 2.21 5.44 -11.73
CA PHE A 109 0.86 5.87 -12.09
C PHE A 109 0.86 6.75 -13.35
N ALA A 110 1.76 7.74 -13.41
CA ALA A 110 1.85 8.72 -14.50
C ALA A 110 2.36 8.10 -15.81
N MET A 111 3.40 7.25 -15.73
CA MET A 111 4.00 6.60 -16.90
C MET A 111 3.18 5.42 -17.42
N ALA A 112 2.15 4.99 -16.68
CA ALA A 112 1.30 3.85 -17.02
C ALA A 112 2.12 2.59 -17.37
N ALA A 113 3.09 2.24 -16.52
CA ALA A 113 4.11 1.21 -16.76
C ALA A 113 3.53 -0.14 -17.25
N GLY A 114 2.32 -0.52 -16.82
CA GLY A 114 1.64 -1.75 -17.27
C GLY A 114 1.29 -1.78 -18.76
N ARG A 115 1.26 -0.64 -19.46
CA ARG A 115 0.87 -0.55 -20.89
C ARG A 115 1.95 -0.97 -21.88
N PHE A 116 3.20 -1.12 -21.45
CA PHE A 116 4.31 -1.49 -22.34
C PHE A 116 4.78 -2.94 -22.16
N TYR A 117 5.03 -3.37 -20.91
CA TYR A 117 5.58 -4.70 -20.60
C TYR A 117 4.69 -5.54 -19.66
N GLY A 118 3.48 -5.09 -19.32
CA GLY A 118 2.59 -5.77 -18.37
C GLY A 118 1.45 -6.58 -19.01
N VAL A 119 0.76 -7.37 -18.19
CA VAL A 119 -0.49 -8.06 -18.57
C VAL A 119 -1.54 -7.07 -19.08
N ASP A 120 -1.56 -5.83 -18.55
CA ASP A 120 -2.41 -4.74 -19.05
C ASP A 120 -2.18 -4.44 -20.55
N ALA A 121 -0.95 -4.62 -21.06
CA ALA A 121 -0.63 -4.46 -22.47
C ALA A 121 -1.16 -5.63 -23.31
N LEU A 122 -1.05 -6.87 -22.81
CA LEU A 122 -1.56 -8.07 -23.49
C LEU A 122 -3.09 -8.04 -23.62
N LEU A 123 -3.80 -7.63 -22.58
CA LEU A 123 -5.27 -7.47 -22.58
C LEU A 123 -5.73 -6.45 -23.63
N ARG A 124 -5.00 -5.35 -23.82
CA ARG A 124 -5.30 -4.34 -24.86
C ARG A 124 -5.02 -4.81 -26.29
N ARG A 125 -4.10 -5.77 -26.46
CA ARG A 125 -3.75 -6.32 -27.78
C ARG A 125 -4.74 -7.33 -28.32
N ARG A 126 -5.72 -7.79 -27.52
CA ARG A 126 -6.77 -8.68 -28.04
C ARG A 126 -7.62 -7.90 -29.04
N PRO A 127 -7.57 -8.23 -30.35
CA PRO A 127 -8.46 -7.63 -31.32
C PRO A 127 -9.87 -8.06 -30.92
N ASN A 128 -10.75 -7.09 -30.66
CA ASN A 128 -12.17 -7.37 -30.57
C ASN A 128 -12.63 -7.67 -32.00
N ARG A 129 -12.40 -8.90 -32.49
CA ARG A 129 -12.88 -9.31 -33.81
C ARG A 129 -14.39 -9.36 -33.72
N PRO A 130 -15.10 -8.50 -34.47
CA PRO A 130 -16.55 -8.59 -34.51
C PRO A 130 -16.97 -9.96 -35.04
N ARG A 131 -17.87 -10.62 -34.31
CA ARG A 131 -18.38 -11.98 -34.61
C ARG A 131 -18.99 -12.11 -36.02
N TRP A 132 -19.37 -11.00 -36.65
CA TRP A 132 -19.90 -10.98 -38.02
C TRP A 132 -18.85 -11.17 -39.12
N LEU A 133 -17.55 -11.07 -38.81
CA LEU A 133 -16.46 -11.40 -39.75
C LEU A 133 -16.19 -12.92 -39.83
N GLU A 134 -16.74 -13.73 -38.91
CA GLU A 134 -16.62 -15.20 -38.91
C GLU A 134 -17.74 -15.89 -39.71
N LEU A 135 -18.80 -15.16 -40.06
CA LEU A 135 -19.95 -15.68 -40.82
C LEU A 135 -19.85 -15.43 -42.33
N ALA A 136 -18.79 -14.76 -42.78
CA ALA A 136 -18.60 -14.34 -44.18
C ALA A 136 -17.56 -15.19 -44.94
N THR A 137 -17.13 -16.32 -44.38
CA THR A 137 -16.23 -17.31 -45.01
C THR A 137 -16.89 -18.67 -45.03
#